data_AF-A0A2S5GL46-F1
#
_entry.id   AF-A0A2S5GL46-F1
#
_cell.length_a   1.000
_cell.length_b   1.000
_cell.length_c   1.000
_cell.angle_alpha   90.00
_cell.angle_beta   90.00
_cell.angle_gamma   90.00
#
_symmetry.space_group_name_H-M   'P 1'
#
loop_
_entity.id
_entity.type
_entity.pdbx_description
1 polymer ?
#
loop_
_entity_poly.entity_id
_entity_poly.type
_entity_poly.pdbx_seq_one_letter_code
_entity_poly.pdbx_strand_id
1 'polypeptide(L)'
;MTFQSEGRAVKKLWLLTSVLALLVACAIVLTWGGWLPYPSAVTNLESRGQFGDSFGVVNAFLSGCAFVGLLVTIAYQQRQISSQGAEMERQAKRDAVAQFEETLYRLLGLYQQSVSDVVITRSNQTYRGRDALRHCALAACREIKRSGASSLPHDVKTRMRKGSATVEDKLLFDHLCIQNFMHIEHLALIQRRVISNLVLLLMHLERRIPEGIDREHYRRLVSAQLTHVEVQYIFLVALAFANEEELRALLNEAEILKRDSNPFSLDLHRQMYLHFYNVDPGAKVQPRTMPLPKSRKRELKRSALLRRVLVDRGLQPDQQTGADV
;
A
#
# COMPACT_ATOMS: atom_id res chain seq x y z
N MET A 1 38.22 6.16 7.14
CA MET A 1 39.69 6.28 6.97
C MET A 1 40.16 6.17 5.51
N THR A 2 39.29 5.84 4.55
CA THR A 2 39.63 5.66 3.12
C THR A 2 39.71 6.97 2.31
N PHE A 3 39.04 8.05 2.73
CA PHE A 3 39.02 9.32 1.99
C PHE A 3 40.31 10.17 2.12
N GLN A 4 41.09 10.01 3.20
CA GLN A 4 42.33 10.78 3.42
C GLN A 4 43.56 10.22 2.68
N SER A 5 43.52 8.97 2.20
CA SER A 5 44.61 8.38 1.41
C SER A 5 44.56 8.79 -0.06
N GLU A 6 43.36 8.91 -0.66
CA GLU A 6 43.21 9.29 -2.08
C GLU A 6 43.66 10.73 -2.35
N GLY A 7 43.31 11.68 -1.47
CA GLY A 7 43.72 13.08 -1.64
C GLY A 7 45.24 13.31 -1.57
N ARG A 8 46.00 12.47 -0.87
CA ARG A 8 47.47 12.53 -0.84
C ARG A 8 48.10 11.94 -2.11
N ALA A 9 47.49 10.91 -2.68
CA ALA A 9 47.97 10.30 -3.93
C ALA A 9 47.78 11.24 -5.12
N VAL A 10 46.61 11.90 -5.22
CA VAL A 10 46.32 12.85 -6.31
C VAL A 10 47.24 14.07 -6.25
N LYS A 11 47.53 14.61 -5.05
CA LYS A 11 48.48 15.71 -4.87
C LYS A 11 49.91 15.34 -5.26
N LYS A 12 50.36 14.13 -4.92
CA LYS A 12 51.68 13.63 -5.35
C LYS A 12 51.76 13.42 -6.86
N LEU A 13 50.69 12.92 -7.47
CA LEU A 13 50.61 12.72 -8.92
C LEU A 13 50.66 14.06 -9.67
N TRP A 14 49.93 15.08 -9.20
CA TRP A 14 49.99 16.44 -9.74
C TRP A 14 51.36 17.11 -9.57
N LEU A 15 51.99 16.94 -8.41
CA LEU A 15 53.36 17.45 -8.19
C LEU A 15 54.36 16.79 -9.14
N LEU A 16 54.27 15.47 -9.35
CA LEU A 16 55.15 14.74 -10.25
C LEU A 16 54.94 15.15 -11.72
N THR A 17 53.70 15.30 -12.18
CA THR A 17 53.41 15.71 -13.55
C THR A 17 53.83 17.16 -13.81
N SER A 18 53.64 18.08 -12.85
CA SER A 18 54.09 19.46 -12.97
C SER A 18 55.62 19.58 -12.98
N VAL A 19 56.34 18.80 -12.17
CA VAL A 19 57.81 18.77 -12.16
C VAL A 19 58.35 18.19 -13.47
N LEU A 20 57.75 17.12 -13.99
CA LEU A 20 58.14 16.53 -15.28
C LEU A 20 57.90 17.52 -16.44
N ALA A 21 56.75 18.20 -16.46
CA ALA A 21 56.45 19.21 -17.47
C ALA A 21 57.43 20.40 -17.41
N LEU A 22 57.80 20.84 -16.20
CA LEU A 22 58.80 21.90 -15.99
C LEU A 22 60.19 21.47 -16.49
N LEU A 23 60.60 20.23 -16.22
CA LEU A 23 61.88 19.69 -16.68
C LEU A 23 61.94 19.57 -18.20
N VAL A 24 60.85 19.13 -18.83
CA VAL A 24 60.74 19.06 -20.30
C VAL A 24 60.76 20.47 -20.92
N ALA A 25 60.04 21.43 -20.35
CA ALA A 25 60.08 22.82 -20.79
C ALA A 25 61.47 23.44 -20.64
N CYS A 26 62.16 23.16 -19.52
CA CYS A 26 63.52 23.64 -19.27
C CYS A 26 64.52 23.03 -20.26
N ALA A 27 64.40 21.73 -20.58
CA ALA A 27 65.22 21.08 -21.59
C ALA A 27 65.00 21.66 -23.00
N ILE A 28 63.76 21.99 -23.38
CA ILE A 28 63.44 22.66 -24.65
C ILE A 28 64.06 24.07 -24.71
N VAL A 29 64.00 24.83 -23.62
CA VAL A 29 64.60 26.19 -23.54
C VAL A 29 66.13 26.12 -23.59
N LEU A 30 66.75 25.18 -22.88
CA LEU A 30 68.22 25.02 -22.86
C LEU A 30 68.78 24.52 -24.20
N THR A 31 68.00 23.73 -24.95
CA THR A 31 68.37 23.29 -26.30
C THR A 31 68.20 24.41 -27.33
N TRP A 32 67.15 25.23 -27.25
CA TRP A 32 66.99 26.42 -28.11
C TRP A 32 67.97 27.55 -27.80
N GLY A 33 68.37 27.70 -26.53
CA GLY A 33 69.33 28.70 -26.08
C GLY A 33 70.79 28.39 -26.45
N GLY A 34 71.09 27.22 -27.00
CA GLY A 34 72.44 26.83 -27.45
C GLY A 34 73.40 26.37 -26.34
N TRP A 35 72.90 26.09 -25.14
CA TRP A 35 73.72 25.72 -23.97
C TRP A 35 73.95 24.20 -23.83
N LEU A 36 73.15 23.37 -24.51
CA LEU A 36 73.44 21.94 -24.68
C LEU A 36 74.23 21.71 -25.98
N PRO A 37 75.22 20.77 -26.02
CA PRO A 37 75.96 20.47 -27.24
C PRO A 37 75.02 19.89 -28.29
N TYR A 38 74.55 20.75 -29.19
CA TYR A 38 73.95 20.34 -30.45
C TYR A 38 75.09 19.74 -31.30
N PRO A 39 74.93 18.57 -31.93
CA PRO A 39 75.99 18.02 -32.77
C PRO A 39 76.32 19.05 -33.86
N SER A 40 77.54 19.58 -33.83
CA SER A 40 78.02 20.65 -34.70
C SER A 40 78.30 20.19 -36.13
N ALA A 41 77.53 19.22 -36.65
CA ALA A 41 77.62 18.67 -37.99
C ALA A 41 76.27 18.71 -38.73
N VAL A 42 75.41 19.69 -38.42
CA VAL A 42 74.04 19.79 -38.98
C VAL A 42 73.81 21.20 -39.56
N THR A 43 74.51 21.49 -40.65
CA THR A 43 74.34 22.72 -41.44
C THR A 43 73.31 22.60 -42.57
N ASN A 44 72.80 21.39 -42.87
CA ASN A 44 71.81 21.14 -43.91
C ASN A 44 70.41 20.84 -43.34
N LEU A 45 69.38 21.31 -44.03
CA LEU A 45 67.96 21.11 -43.66
C LEU A 45 67.58 19.62 -43.58
N GLU A 46 68.24 18.79 -44.38
CA GLU A 46 68.03 17.35 -44.49
C GLU A 46 68.51 16.57 -43.25
N SER A 47 69.66 16.95 -42.66
CA SER A 47 70.16 16.32 -41.44
C SER A 47 69.40 16.73 -40.18
N ARG A 48 68.74 17.90 -40.18
CA ARG A 48 67.73 18.28 -39.17
C ARG A 48 66.46 17.44 -39.30
N GLY A 49 66.07 17.09 -40.53
CA GLY A 49 64.96 16.18 -40.83
C GLY A 49 65.21 14.77 -40.28
N GLN A 50 66.38 14.18 -40.54
CA GLN A 50 66.75 12.84 -40.03
C GLN A 50 66.81 12.77 -38.50
N PHE A 51 67.22 13.85 -37.83
CA PHE A 51 67.17 13.94 -36.37
C PHE A 51 65.73 13.91 -35.86
N GLY A 52 64.81 14.62 -36.54
CA GLY A 52 63.37 14.54 -36.28
C GLY A 52 62.78 13.15 -36.50
N ASP A 53 63.19 12.45 -37.56
CA ASP A 53 62.75 11.07 -37.86
C ASP A 53 63.17 10.06 -36.77
N SER A 54 64.29 10.30 -36.08
CA SER A 54 64.76 9.46 -34.98
C SER A 54 63.83 9.53 -33.74
N PHE A 55 63.08 10.63 -33.58
CA PHE A 55 62.04 10.75 -32.53
C PHE A 55 60.69 10.18 -32.96
N GLY A 56 60.53 9.71 -34.21
CA GLY A 56 59.29 9.12 -34.71
C GLY A 56 58.84 7.91 -33.88
N VAL A 57 59.77 7.06 -33.44
CA VAL A 57 59.48 5.90 -32.56
C VAL A 57 58.96 6.36 -31.19
N VAL A 58 59.56 7.42 -30.63
CA VAL A 58 59.13 7.99 -29.34
C VAL A 58 57.76 8.65 -29.47
N ASN A 59 57.52 9.38 -30.56
CA ASN A 59 56.23 10.02 -30.84
C ASN A 59 55.11 8.98 -31.07
N ALA A 60 55.41 7.90 -31.79
CA ALA A 60 54.48 6.80 -32.00
C ALA A 60 54.18 6.04 -30.70
N PHE A 61 55.18 5.82 -29.85
CA PHE A 61 55.00 5.22 -28.53
C PHE A 61 54.15 6.11 -27.60
N LEU A 62 54.46 7.40 -27.52
CA LEU A 62 53.68 8.37 -26.74
C LEU A 62 52.24 8.48 -27.23
N SER A 63 52.02 8.49 -28.56
CA SER A 63 50.69 8.49 -29.18
C SER A 63 49.92 7.20 -28.87
N GLY A 64 50.59 6.04 -28.90
CA GLY A 64 50.00 4.76 -28.51
C GLY A 64 49.63 4.71 -27.03
N CYS A 65 50.50 5.20 -26.14
CA CYS A 65 50.21 5.33 -24.71
C CYS A 65 49.05 6.31 -24.45
N ALA A 66 48.99 7.43 -25.15
CA ALA A 66 47.87 8.37 -25.06
C ALA A 66 46.55 7.73 -25.51
N PHE A 67 46.58 6.94 -26.59
CA PHE A 67 45.42 6.18 -27.07
C PHE A 67 44.97 5.10 -26.08
N VAL A 68 45.90 4.36 -25.47
CA VAL A 68 45.59 3.40 -24.41
C VAL A 68 44.99 4.11 -23.18
N GLY A 69 45.54 5.25 -22.79
CA GLY A 69 44.98 6.10 -21.72
C GLY A 69 43.55 6.54 -22.02
N LEU A 70 43.26 6.90 -23.27
CA LEU A 70 41.91 7.23 -23.74
C LEU A 70 40.97 6.01 -23.68
N LEU A 71 41.40 4.83 -24.14
CA LEU A 71 40.60 3.60 -24.07
C LEU A 71 40.24 3.21 -22.63
N VAL A 72 41.22 3.27 -21.71
CA VAL A 72 40.99 3.02 -20.28
C VAL A 72 39.97 4.02 -19.72
N THR A 73 40.08 5.29 -20.10
CA THR A 73 39.15 6.34 -19.68
C THR A 73 37.72 6.05 -20.17
N ILE A 74 37.54 5.67 -21.44
CA ILE A 74 36.23 5.31 -22.01
C ILE A 74 35.65 4.08 -21.28
N ALA A 75 36.46 3.05 -21.04
CA ALA A 75 36.02 1.86 -20.32
C ALA A 75 35.58 2.19 -18.87
N TYR A 76 36.28 3.10 -18.20
CA TYR A 76 35.90 3.57 -16.88
C TYR A 76 34.59 4.39 -16.92
N GLN A 77 34.45 5.30 -17.87
CA GLN A 77 33.23 6.09 -18.07
C GLN A 77 32.01 5.19 -18.33
N GLN A 78 32.15 4.15 -19.14
CA GLN A 78 31.06 3.19 -19.39
C GLN A 78 30.60 2.47 -18.11
N ARG A 79 31.54 2.05 -17.25
CA ARG A 79 31.21 1.46 -15.95
C ARG A 79 30.54 2.45 -15.01
N GLN A 80 30.98 3.71 -15.04
CA GLN A 80 30.37 4.76 -14.23
C GLN A 80 28.93 5.02 -14.69
N ILE A 81 28.67 5.13 -16.00
CA ILE A 81 27.32 5.32 -16.55
C ILE A 81 26.41 4.14 -16.19
N SER A 82 26.89 2.90 -16.31
CA SER A 82 26.06 1.73 -15.97
C SER A 82 25.74 1.67 -14.48
N SER A 83 26.71 1.98 -13.62
CA SER A 83 26.49 2.06 -12.16
C SER A 83 25.53 3.19 -11.78
N GLN A 84 25.66 4.36 -12.41
CA GLN A 84 24.76 5.49 -12.20
C GLN A 84 23.34 5.16 -12.69
N GLY A 85 23.20 4.50 -13.85
CA GLY A 85 21.91 4.05 -14.36
C GLY A 85 21.20 3.09 -13.39
N ALA A 86 21.93 2.11 -12.85
CA ALA A 86 21.38 1.17 -11.87
C ALA A 86 20.96 1.86 -10.55
N GLU A 87 21.74 2.85 -10.09
CA GLU A 87 21.38 3.61 -8.88
C GLU A 87 20.19 4.54 -9.11
N MET A 88 20.11 5.19 -10.28
CA MET A 88 18.94 5.98 -10.68
C MET A 88 17.67 5.13 -10.75
N GLU A 89 17.76 3.90 -11.27
CA GLU A 89 16.61 2.99 -11.32
C GLU A 89 16.15 2.59 -9.91
N ARG A 90 17.10 2.28 -9.01
CA ARG A 90 16.79 1.99 -7.60
C ARG A 90 16.18 3.19 -6.90
N GLN A 91 16.70 4.38 -7.15
CA GLN A 91 16.16 5.63 -6.61
C GLN A 91 14.75 5.86 -7.12
N ALA A 92 14.50 5.75 -8.42
CA ALA A 92 13.18 5.89 -9.02
C ALA A 92 12.16 4.91 -8.42
N LYS A 93 12.56 3.65 -8.18
CA LYS A 93 11.70 2.66 -7.50
C LYS A 93 11.39 3.07 -6.06
N ARG A 94 12.38 3.53 -5.29
CA ARG A 94 12.17 4.02 -3.91
C ARG A 94 11.26 5.23 -3.88
N ASP A 95 11.47 6.17 -4.79
CA ASP A 95 10.67 7.40 -4.90
C ASP A 95 9.22 7.07 -5.27
N ALA A 96 8.99 6.12 -6.18
CA ALA A 96 7.64 5.66 -6.52
C ALA A 96 6.92 5.03 -5.32
N VAL A 97 7.61 4.22 -4.50
CA VAL A 97 7.06 3.66 -3.26
C VAL A 97 6.73 4.76 -2.26
N ALA A 98 7.65 5.71 -2.05
CA ALA A 98 7.44 6.82 -1.12
C ALA A 98 6.26 7.71 -1.54
N GLN A 99 6.14 8.05 -2.82
CA GLN A 99 5.02 8.83 -3.36
C GLN A 99 3.68 8.09 -3.21
N PHE A 100 3.69 6.77 -3.46
CA PHE A 100 2.52 5.93 -3.25
C PHE A 100 2.08 5.94 -1.78
N GLU A 101 3.01 5.72 -0.85
CA GLU A 101 2.76 5.72 0.59
C GLU A 101 2.24 7.07 1.07
N GLU A 102 2.90 8.17 0.71
CA GLU A 102 2.47 9.53 1.06
C GLU A 102 1.04 9.81 0.59
N THR A 103 0.73 9.46 -0.66
CA THR A 103 -0.61 9.63 -1.22
C THR A 103 -1.63 8.76 -0.50
N LEU A 104 -1.28 7.50 -0.20
CA LEU A 104 -2.15 6.58 0.53
C LEU A 104 -2.48 7.11 1.92
N TYR A 105 -1.48 7.54 2.70
CA TYR A 105 -1.67 8.09 4.04
C TYR A 105 -2.47 9.39 4.01
N ARG A 106 -2.24 10.25 3.01
CA ARG A 106 -3.04 11.47 2.81
C ARG A 106 -4.51 11.14 2.51
N LEU A 107 -4.78 10.20 1.59
CA LEU A 107 -6.14 9.76 1.27
C LEU A 107 -6.83 9.12 2.48
N LEU A 108 -6.09 8.33 3.26
CA LEU A 108 -6.57 7.75 4.50
C LEU A 108 -6.95 8.83 5.52
N GLY A 109 -6.12 9.87 5.67
CA GLY A 109 -6.44 11.03 6.49
C GLY A 109 -7.68 11.79 6.02
N LEU A 110 -7.81 12.03 4.71
CA LEU A 110 -9.00 12.66 4.12
C LEU A 110 -10.27 11.82 4.33
N TYR A 111 -10.16 10.49 4.25
CA TYR A 111 -11.25 9.58 4.59
C TYR A 111 -11.63 9.71 6.06
N GLN A 112 -10.68 9.60 6.99
CA GLN A 112 -10.95 9.72 8.43
C GLN A 112 -11.54 11.08 8.81
N GLN A 113 -11.05 12.16 8.20
CA GLN A 113 -11.62 13.49 8.36
C GLN A 113 -13.06 13.54 7.83
N SER A 114 -13.31 13.02 6.63
CA SER A 114 -14.67 13.00 6.07
C SER A 114 -15.66 12.21 6.92
N VAL A 115 -15.23 11.12 7.55
CA VAL A 115 -16.05 10.41 8.53
C VAL A 115 -16.30 11.28 9.75
N SER A 116 -15.26 11.91 10.30
CA SER A 116 -15.37 12.75 11.51
C SER A 116 -16.27 13.98 11.31
N ASP A 117 -16.27 14.55 10.10
CA ASP A 117 -17.10 15.68 9.69
C ASP A 117 -18.59 15.34 9.57
N VAL A 118 -18.96 14.04 9.60
CA VAL A 118 -20.37 13.64 9.51
C VAL A 118 -21.14 14.12 10.73
N VAL A 119 -22.19 14.91 10.52
CA VAL A 119 -23.10 15.38 11.57
C VAL A 119 -24.53 15.04 11.20
N ILE A 120 -25.24 14.42 12.13
CA ILE A 120 -26.65 14.06 11.97
C ILE A 120 -27.41 14.52 13.21
N THR A 121 -28.43 15.34 13.01
CA THR A 121 -29.29 15.82 14.09
C THR A 121 -30.66 15.16 13.97
N ARG A 122 -31.07 14.42 14.99
CA ARG A 122 -32.40 13.78 15.05
C ARG A 122 -32.96 13.89 16.47
N SER A 123 -34.22 14.28 16.59
CA SER A 123 -34.95 14.32 17.87
C SER A 123 -34.18 15.04 19.00
N ASN A 124 -33.66 16.23 18.71
CA ASN A 124 -32.88 17.07 19.65
C ASN A 124 -31.54 16.49 20.12
N GLN A 125 -31.05 15.42 19.49
CA GLN A 125 -29.71 14.87 19.71
C GLN A 125 -28.87 15.01 18.45
N THR A 126 -27.62 15.43 18.63
CA THR A 126 -26.64 15.54 17.54
C THR A 126 -25.63 14.40 17.67
N TYR A 127 -25.57 13.58 16.63
CA TYR A 127 -24.58 12.53 16.47
C TYR A 127 -23.47 13.05 15.56
N ARG A 128 -22.22 12.76 15.91
CA ARG A 128 -21.03 13.15 15.13
C ARG A 128 -20.17 11.96 14.77
N GLY A 129 -19.46 12.08 13.66
CA GLY A 129 -18.47 11.10 13.25
C GLY A 129 -19.05 9.71 13.06
N ARG A 130 -18.37 8.72 13.64
CA ARG A 130 -18.77 7.31 13.63
C ARG A 130 -20.11 7.07 14.33
N ASP A 131 -20.46 7.84 15.35
CA ASP A 131 -21.74 7.67 16.04
C ASP A 131 -22.91 8.07 15.14
N ALA A 132 -22.71 9.04 14.25
CA ALA A 132 -23.70 9.40 13.25
C ALA A 132 -23.92 8.26 12.25
N LEU A 133 -22.85 7.67 11.72
CA LEU A 133 -22.91 6.50 10.84
C LEU A 133 -23.59 5.31 11.52
N ARG A 134 -23.24 5.05 12.79
CA ARG A 134 -23.86 4.00 13.62
C ARG A 134 -25.35 4.24 13.78
N HIS A 135 -25.75 5.46 14.13
CA HIS A 135 -27.14 5.82 14.34
C HIS A 135 -27.96 5.60 13.05
N CYS A 136 -27.42 5.97 11.90
CA CYS A 136 -28.00 5.72 10.59
C CYS A 136 -28.18 4.22 10.28
N ALA A 137 -27.11 3.43 10.39
CA ALA A 137 -27.16 1.99 10.14
C ALA A 137 -28.14 1.29 11.11
N LEU A 138 -28.14 1.66 12.39
CA LEU A 138 -29.06 1.12 13.40
C LEU A 138 -30.50 1.57 13.17
N ALA A 139 -30.74 2.78 12.68
CA ALA A 139 -32.07 3.23 12.32
C ALA A 139 -32.63 2.39 11.16
N ALA A 140 -31.81 2.12 10.14
CA ALA A 140 -32.21 1.28 9.00
C ALA A 140 -32.55 -0.12 9.44
N CYS A 141 -31.66 -0.75 10.22
CA CYS A 141 -31.90 -2.09 10.74
C CYS A 141 -33.14 -2.13 11.65
N ARG A 142 -33.41 -1.09 12.43
CA ARG A 142 -34.61 -1.02 13.30
C ARG A 142 -35.90 -0.94 12.48
N GLU A 143 -35.96 -0.10 11.45
CA GLU A 143 -37.15 0.01 10.61
C GLU A 143 -37.40 -1.27 9.80
N ILE A 144 -36.35 -1.89 9.26
CA ILE A 144 -36.45 -3.18 8.57
C ILE A 144 -36.95 -4.29 9.50
N LYS A 145 -36.50 -4.30 10.76
CA LYS A 145 -37.00 -5.27 11.75
C LYS A 145 -38.47 -5.00 12.10
N ARG A 146 -38.87 -3.74 12.21
CA ARG A 146 -40.27 -3.35 12.51
C ARG A 146 -41.23 -3.71 11.38
N SER A 147 -40.81 -3.60 10.12
CA SER A 147 -41.63 -4.00 8.97
C SER A 147 -41.70 -5.52 8.76
N GLY A 148 -41.01 -6.31 9.58
CA GLY A 148 -40.93 -7.77 9.42
C GLY A 148 -39.98 -8.21 8.30
N ALA A 149 -39.30 -7.27 7.64
CA ALA A 149 -38.48 -7.53 6.47
C ALA A 149 -37.05 -7.98 6.79
N SER A 150 -36.81 -8.56 7.97
CA SER A 150 -35.45 -8.82 8.46
C SER A 150 -34.89 -10.19 8.09
N SER A 151 -35.74 -11.17 7.82
CA SER A 151 -35.34 -12.54 7.52
C SER A 151 -36.39 -13.26 6.68
N LEU A 152 -35.93 -14.13 5.79
CA LEU A 152 -36.80 -15.11 5.14
C LEU A 152 -37.20 -16.22 6.12
N PRO A 153 -38.44 -16.72 6.03
CA PRO A 153 -38.84 -17.98 6.68
C PRO A 153 -37.87 -19.12 6.37
N HIS A 154 -37.64 -20.00 7.34
CA HIS A 154 -36.60 -21.03 7.26
C HIS A 154 -36.83 -22.04 6.12
N ASP A 155 -38.09 -22.37 5.87
CA ASP A 155 -38.53 -23.26 4.81
C ASP A 155 -38.27 -22.65 3.42
N VAL A 156 -38.63 -21.37 3.22
CA VAL A 156 -38.37 -20.60 1.99
C VAL A 156 -36.85 -20.53 1.74
N LYS A 157 -36.07 -20.16 2.76
CA LYS A 157 -34.60 -20.10 2.69
C LYS A 157 -33.99 -21.44 2.26
N THR A 158 -34.54 -22.54 2.77
CA THR A 158 -34.08 -23.89 2.43
C THR A 158 -34.42 -24.27 1.00
N ARG A 159 -35.63 -23.95 0.53
CA ARG A 159 -36.06 -24.18 -0.85
C ARG A 159 -35.24 -23.37 -1.86
N MET A 160 -34.99 -22.09 -1.56
CA MET A 160 -34.12 -21.22 -2.36
C MET A 160 -32.70 -21.79 -2.48
N ARG A 161 -32.10 -22.24 -1.38
CA ARG A 161 -30.76 -22.83 -1.40
C ARG A 161 -30.67 -24.14 -2.20
N LYS A 162 -31.73 -24.96 -2.16
CA LYS A 162 -31.80 -26.24 -2.88
C LYS A 162 -32.18 -26.09 -4.35
N GLY A 163 -32.42 -24.86 -4.84
CA GLY A 163 -32.91 -24.62 -6.20
C GLY A 163 -34.35 -25.06 -6.44
N SER A 164 -35.10 -25.36 -5.38
CA SER A 164 -36.49 -25.84 -5.43
C SER A 164 -37.49 -24.75 -5.00
N ALA A 165 -37.15 -23.48 -5.23
CA ALA A 165 -38.00 -22.34 -4.84
C ALA A 165 -39.23 -22.24 -5.75
N THR A 166 -40.40 -22.04 -5.14
CA THR A 166 -41.64 -21.78 -5.86
C THR A 166 -41.65 -20.36 -6.44
N VAL A 167 -42.62 -20.06 -7.30
CA VAL A 167 -42.85 -18.69 -7.80
C VAL A 167 -43.19 -17.75 -6.63
N GLU A 168 -43.98 -18.22 -5.68
CA GLU A 168 -44.33 -17.47 -4.45
C GLU A 168 -43.11 -17.17 -3.58
N ASP A 169 -42.18 -18.13 -3.44
CA ASP A 169 -40.93 -17.93 -2.69
C ASP A 169 -40.09 -16.78 -3.30
N LYS A 170 -40.04 -16.71 -4.64
CA LYS A 170 -39.32 -15.65 -5.35
C LYS A 170 -40.01 -14.29 -5.20
N LEU A 171 -41.34 -14.24 -5.35
CA LEU A 171 -42.11 -13.02 -5.15
C LEU A 171 -41.99 -12.48 -3.72
N LEU A 172 -42.00 -13.37 -2.72
CA LEU A 172 -41.77 -13.00 -1.32
C LEU A 172 -40.36 -12.43 -1.15
N PHE A 173 -39.35 -13.06 -1.72
CA PHE A 173 -37.98 -12.56 -1.68
C PHE A 173 -37.86 -11.16 -2.30
N ASP A 174 -38.42 -10.96 -3.50
CA ASP A 174 -38.39 -9.68 -4.20
C ASP A 174 -39.11 -8.58 -3.40
N HIS A 175 -40.27 -8.90 -2.82
CA HIS A 175 -41.01 -7.99 -1.95
C HIS A 175 -40.18 -7.55 -0.74
N LEU A 176 -39.51 -8.50 -0.07
CA LEU A 176 -38.62 -8.22 1.05
C LEU A 176 -37.40 -7.37 0.62
N CYS A 177 -36.84 -7.63 -0.56
CA CYS A 177 -35.74 -6.84 -1.10
C CYS A 177 -36.17 -5.39 -1.33
N ILE A 178 -37.31 -5.17 -1.98
CA ILE A 178 -37.86 -3.83 -2.23
C ILE A 178 -38.10 -3.10 -0.91
N GLN A 179 -38.70 -3.74 0.09
CA GLN A 179 -38.88 -3.13 1.41
C GLN A 179 -37.55 -2.72 2.05
N ASN A 180 -36.54 -3.58 1.97
CA ASN A 180 -35.21 -3.27 2.48
C ASN A 180 -34.59 -2.08 1.76
N PHE A 181 -34.62 -2.05 0.43
CA PHE A 181 -34.11 -0.93 -0.35
C PHE A 181 -34.83 0.38 -0.02
N MET A 182 -36.17 0.36 0.01
CA MET A 182 -36.97 1.53 0.38
C MET A 182 -36.61 2.07 1.77
N HIS A 183 -36.43 1.20 2.77
CA HIS A 183 -36.03 1.63 4.12
C HIS A 183 -34.59 2.18 4.17
N ILE A 184 -33.66 1.56 3.44
CA ILE A 184 -32.26 2.02 3.38
C ILE A 184 -32.17 3.38 2.65
N GLU A 185 -32.89 3.53 1.54
CA GLU A 185 -32.94 4.76 0.74
C GLU A 185 -33.63 5.90 1.50
N HIS A 186 -34.75 5.63 2.17
CA HIS A 186 -35.48 6.64 2.95
C HIS A 186 -34.65 7.22 4.10
N LEU A 187 -33.71 6.44 4.64
CA LEU A 187 -32.78 6.90 5.67
C LEU A 187 -31.53 7.60 5.12
N ALA A 188 -31.48 7.80 3.81
CA ALA A 188 -30.51 8.58 3.07
C ALA A 188 -29.07 8.37 3.57
N LEU A 189 -28.58 7.13 3.46
CA LEU A 189 -27.21 6.74 3.83
C LEU A 189 -26.14 7.29 2.86
N ILE A 190 -26.32 8.49 2.31
CA ILE A 190 -25.44 9.02 1.26
C ILE A 190 -24.69 10.24 1.76
N GLN A 191 -23.84 10.06 2.76
CA GLN A 191 -22.66 10.91 2.92
C GLN A 191 -21.75 10.68 1.71
N ARG A 192 -22.10 11.26 0.55
CA ARG A 192 -21.38 11.09 -0.73
C ARG A 192 -19.89 11.31 -0.55
N ARG A 193 -19.51 12.32 0.23
CA ARG A 193 -18.11 12.65 0.53
C ARG A 193 -17.35 11.48 1.17
N VAL A 194 -17.95 10.76 2.11
CA VAL A 194 -17.32 9.61 2.79
C VAL A 194 -17.10 8.48 1.80
N ILE A 195 -18.11 8.17 1.00
CA ILE A 195 -18.04 7.10 -0.02
C ILE A 195 -17.04 7.46 -1.11
N SER A 196 -17.09 8.68 -1.65
CA SER A 196 -16.14 9.15 -2.67
C SER A 196 -14.69 9.11 -2.16
N ASN A 197 -14.44 9.55 -0.93
CA ASN A 197 -13.09 9.47 -0.35
C ASN A 197 -12.63 8.03 -0.14
N LEU A 198 -13.54 7.13 0.26
CA LEU A 198 -13.24 5.70 0.36
C LEU A 198 -12.92 5.10 -1.01
N VAL A 199 -13.72 5.42 -2.04
CA VAL A 199 -13.47 4.95 -3.41
C VAL A 199 -12.10 5.44 -3.89
N LEU A 200 -11.75 6.71 -3.68
CA LEU A 200 -10.42 7.23 -4.03
C LEU A 200 -9.29 6.50 -3.28
N LEU A 201 -9.47 6.27 -1.98
CA LEU A 201 -8.51 5.53 -1.15
C LEU A 201 -8.31 4.10 -1.67
N LEU A 202 -9.39 3.36 -1.92
CA LEU A 202 -9.33 1.98 -2.39
C LEU A 202 -8.84 1.90 -3.84
N MET A 203 -9.19 2.86 -4.68
CA MET A 203 -8.70 2.95 -6.05
C MET A 203 -7.19 3.14 -6.08
N HIS A 204 -6.65 4.03 -5.24
CA HIS A 204 -5.21 4.20 -5.10
C HIS A 204 -4.54 2.93 -4.57
N LEU A 205 -5.11 2.32 -3.52
CA LEU A 205 -4.61 1.08 -2.93
C LEU A 205 -4.50 -0.07 -3.94
N GLU A 206 -5.53 -0.29 -4.76
CA GLU A 206 -5.61 -1.46 -5.65
C GLU A 206 -5.02 -1.21 -7.04
N ARG A 207 -5.21 -0.01 -7.60
CA ARG A 207 -4.87 0.27 -9.01
C ARG A 207 -3.54 1.02 -9.19
N ARG A 208 -2.99 1.63 -8.15
CA ARG A 208 -1.77 2.46 -8.21
C ARG A 208 -0.58 1.89 -7.44
N ILE A 209 -0.66 0.65 -6.95
CA ILE A 209 0.43 0.04 -6.20
C ILE A 209 1.65 -0.23 -7.09
N PRO A 210 2.86 0.25 -6.72
CA PRO A 210 4.08 -0.06 -7.45
C PRO A 210 4.43 -1.56 -7.45
N GLU A 211 5.14 -1.99 -8.49
CA GLU A 211 5.57 -3.39 -8.63
C GLU A 211 6.54 -3.81 -7.51
N GLY A 212 6.38 -5.03 -7.00
CA GLY A 212 7.27 -5.62 -6.00
C GLY A 212 6.96 -5.27 -4.54
N ILE A 213 5.87 -4.54 -4.26
CA ILE A 213 5.43 -4.28 -2.89
C ILE A 213 4.37 -5.28 -2.44
N ASP A 214 4.40 -5.62 -1.15
CA ASP A 214 3.38 -6.46 -0.52
C ASP A 214 2.04 -5.71 -0.42
N ARG A 215 1.14 -6.02 -1.35
CA ARG A 215 -0.23 -5.50 -1.36
C ARG A 215 -1.00 -5.86 -0.09
N GLU A 216 -0.74 -7.05 0.46
CA GLU A 216 -1.47 -7.54 1.62
C GLU A 216 -1.21 -6.69 2.86
N HIS A 217 0.04 -6.21 3.01
CA HIS A 217 0.42 -5.28 4.06
C HIS A 217 -0.47 -4.02 4.07
N TYR A 218 -0.61 -3.35 2.93
CA TYR A 218 -1.41 -2.12 2.84
C TYR A 218 -2.91 -2.36 2.94
N ARG A 219 -3.41 -3.47 2.40
CA ARG A 219 -4.82 -3.85 2.60
C ARG A 219 -5.14 -4.04 4.07
N ARG A 220 -4.25 -4.68 4.84
CA ARG A 220 -4.40 -4.84 6.31
C ARG A 220 -4.31 -3.52 7.04
N LEU A 221 -3.40 -2.64 6.61
CA LEU A 221 -3.31 -1.30 7.18
C LEU A 221 -4.63 -0.56 7.02
N VAL A 222 -5.17 -0.49 5.80
CA VAL A 222 -6.44 0.20 5.53
C VAL A 222 -7.60 -0.48 6.26
N SER A 223 -7.70 -1.83 6.24
CA SER A 223 -8.78 -2.55 6.91
C SER A 223 -8.76 -2.35 8.42
N ALA A 224 -7.59 -2.29 9.05
CA ALA A 224 -7.45 -2.03 10.48
C ALA A 224 -7.90 -0.62 10.90
N GLN A 225 -7.91 0.34 9.97
CA GLN A 225 -8.40 1.70 10.22
C GLN A 225 -9.91 1.83 10.04
N LEU A 226 -10.55 0.86 9.37
CA LEU A 226 -12.00 0.80 9.19
C LEU A 226 -12.64 0.08 10.37
N THR A 227 -13.49 0.80 11.09
CA THR A 227 -14.29 0.26 12.17
C THR A 227 -15.45 -0.57 11.63
N HIS A 228 -15.93 -1.53 12.43
CA HIS A 228 -17.12 -2.31 12.09
C HIS A 228 -18.35 -1.45 11.76
N VAL A 229 -18.50 -0.29 12.41
CA VAL A 229 -19.58 0.65 12.12
C VAL A 229 -19.47 1.23 10.71
N GLU A 230 -18.27 1.65 10.30
CA GLU A 230 -18.01 2.16 8.96
C GLU A 230 -18.25 1.05 7.92
N VAL A 231 -17.73 -0.16 8.17
CA VAL A 231 -17.92 -1.32 7.27
C VAL A 231 -19.40 -1.65 7.10
N GLN A 232 -20.20 -1.65 8.17
CA GLN A 232 -21.64 -1.87 8.08
C GLN A 232 -22.34 -0.79 7.26
N TYR A 233 -21.99 0.47 7.49
CA TYR A 233 -22.55 1.59 6.74
C TYR A 233 -22.21 1.49 5.24
N ILE A 234 -20.93 1.26 4.92
CA ILE A 234 -20.43 1.09 3.55
C ILE A 234 -21.14 -0.08 2.86
N PHE A 235 -21.32 -1.19 3.58
CA PHE A 235 -22.03 -2.35 3.07
C PHE A 235 -23.50 -2.04 2.73
N LEU A 236 -24.22 -1.33 3.60
CA LEU A 236 -25.61 -0.93 3.31
C LEU A 236 -25.70 -0.02 2.08
N VAL A 237 -24.74 0.89 1.90
CA VAL A 237 -24.65 1.73 0.70
C VAL A 237 -24.40 0.88 -0.54
N ALA A 238 -23.38 0.01 -0.48
CA ALA A 238 -23.04 -0.89 -1.57
C ALA A 238 -24.18 -1.85 -1.95
N LEU A 239 -25.02 -2.23 -0.97
CA LEU A 239 -26.18 -3.08 -1.15
C LEU A 239 -27.36 -2.35 -1.81
N ALA A 240 -27.69 -1.14 -1.37
CA ALA A 240 -28.92 -0.47 -1.78
C ALA A 240 -28.78 0.31 -3.10
N PHE A 241 -27.61 0.88 -3.37
CA PHE A 241 -27.46 1.83 -4.48
C PHE A 241 -26.83 1.16 -5.71
N ALA A 242 -27.63 0.94 -6.74
CA ALA A 242 -27.20 0.27 -7.98
C ALA A 242 -26.07 1.01 -8.72
N ASN A 243 -25.98 2.34 -8.60
CA ASN A 243 -24.92 3.15 -9.22
C ASN A 243 -23.53 3.03 -8.56
N GLU A 244 -23.42 2.38 -7.40
CA GLU A 244 -22.16 2.21 -6.67
C GLU A 244 -21.34 0.98 -7.14
N GLU A 245 -21.22 0.79 -8.47
CA GLU A 245 -20.52 -0.35 -9.05
C GLU A 245 -19.02 -0.35 -8.74
N GLU A 246 -18.39 0.82 -8.85
CA GLU A 246 -16.97 0.99 -8.58
C GLU A 246 -16.64 0.72 -7.10
N LEU A 247 -17.48 1.19 -6.19
CA LEU A 247 -17.37 0.87 -4.76
C LEU A 247 -17.41 -0.64 -4.53
N ARG A 248 -18.40 -1.34 -5.11
CA ARG A 248 -18.53 -2.81 -4.96
C ARG A 248 -17.32 -3.56 -5.52
N ALA A 249 -16.82 -3.16 -6.68
CA ALA A 249 -15.63 -3.76 -7.28
C ALA A 249 -14.41 -3.61 -6.36
N LEU A 250 -14.13 -2.39 -5.89
CA LEU A 250 -13.01 -2.10 -5.01
C LEU A 250 -13.13 -2.79 -3.64
N LEU A 251 -14.33 -2.86 -3.06
CA LEU A 251 -14.57 -3.59 -1.80
C LEU A 251 -14.28 -5.09 -1.93
N ASN A 252 -14.58 -5.68 -3.10
CA ASN A 252 -14.27 -7.08 -3.38
C ASN A 252 -12.78 -7.29 -3.66
N GLU A 253 -12.15 -6.43 -4.45
CA GLU A 253 -10.72 -6.48 -4.77
C GLU A 253 -9.84 -6.34 -3.53
N ALA A 254 -10.17 -5.39 -2.65
CA ALA A 254 -9.47 -5.14 -1.39
C ALA A 254 -9.92 -6.08 -0.25
N GLU A 255 -10.90 -6.95 -0.49
CA GLU A 255 -11.46 -7.92 0.46
C GLU A 255 -11.94 -7.32 1.80
N ILE A 256 -12.33 -6.04 1.81
CA ILE A 256 -12.67 -5.30 3.04
C ILE A 256 -13.82 -5.97 3.81
N LEU A 257 -14.82 -6.47 3.09
CA LEU A 257 -16.02 -7.09 3.69
C LEU A 257 -15.75 -8.46 4.35
N LYS A 258 -14.62 -9.12 4.02
CA LYS A 258 -14.32 -10.50 4.44
C LYS A 258 -13.35 -10.59 5.62
N ARG A 259 -12.68 -9.50 6.00
CA ARG A 259 -11.53 -9.52 6.93
C ARG A 259 -11.91 -9.42 8.40
N ASP A 260 -12.07 -8.18 8.88
CA ASP A 260 -11.94 -7.88 10.31
C ASP A 260 -13.29 -7.79 11.02
N SER A 261 -14.39 -7.69 10.26
CA SER A 261 -15.71 -7.40 10.84
C SER A 261 -16.85 -7.97 10.00
N ASN A 262 -17.97 -8.32 10.64
CA ASN A 262 -19.15 -8.81 9.92
C ASN A 262 -19.92 -7.61 9.32
N PRO A 263 -20.02 -7.49 7.99
CA PRO A 263 -20.54 -6.27 7.37
C PRO A 263 -22.06 -6.13 7.47
N PHE A 264 -22.80 -7.18 7.83
CA PHE A 264 -24.26 -7.17 7.93
C PHE A 264 -24.74 -7.58 9.32
N SER A 265 -25.82 -6.94 9.77
CA SER A 265 -26.55 -7.32 10.99
C SER A 265 -27.72 -8.26 10.69
N LEU A 266 -28.24 -8.24 9.45
CA LEU A 266 -29.38 -9.04 9.01
C LEU A 266 -28.93 -10.11 8.02
N ASP A 267 -29.32 -11.35 8.30
CA ASP A 267 -29.08 -12.51 7.44
C ASP A 267 -29.66 -12.33 6.02
N LEU A 268 -30.73 -11.55 5.89
CA LEU A 268 -31.35 -11.24 4.60
C LEU A 268 -30.42 -10.38 3.75
N HIS A 269 -29.71 -9.40 4.32
CA HIS A 269 -28.83 -8.51 3.56
C HIS A 269 -27.70 -9.27 2.88
N ARG A 270 -27.14 -10.29 3.53
CA ARG A 270 -26.16 -11.19 2.90
C ARG A 270 -26.75 -11.90 1.69
N GLN A 271 -27.99 -12.39 1.80
CA GLN A 271 -28.68 -13.09 0.70
C GLN A 271 -29.01 -12.14 -0.44
N MET A 272 -29.47 -10.92 -0.13
CA MET A 272 -29.70 -9.87 -1.13
C MET A 272 -28.41 -9.54 -1.88
N TYR A 273 -27.32 -9.30 -1.17
CA TYR A 273 -26.03 -8.96 -1.79
C TYR A 273 -25.55 -10.08 -2.72
N LEU A 274 -25.65 -11.34 -2.26
CA LEU A 274 -25.31 -12.51 -3.08
C LEU A 274 -26.24 -12.64 -4.30
N HIS A 275 -27.53 -12.37 -4.15
CA HIS A 275 -28.51 -12.47 -5.23
C HIS A 275 -28.28 -11.43 -6.33
N PHE A 276 -28.10 -10.16 -5.97
CA PHE A 276 -27.97 -9.07 -6.94
C PHE A 276 -26.57 -8.93 -7.52
N TYR A 277 -25.53 -9.22 -6.74
CA TYR A 277 -24.15 -8.95 -7.14
C TYR A 277 -23.31 -10.21 -7.32
N ASN A 278 -23.86 -11.40 -7.07
CA ASN A 278 -23.18 -12.69 -7.22
C ASN A 278 -21.82 -12.78 -6.48
N VAL A 279 -21.67 -12.01 -5.41
CA VAL A 279 -20.48 -11.99 -4.55
C VAL A 279 -20.93 -12.28 -3.13
N ASP A 280 -20.26 -13.22 -2.45
CA ASP A 280 -20.47 -13.40 -1.03
C ASP A 280 -19.69 -12.34 -0.25
N PRO A 281 -20.36 -11.39 0.44
CA PRO A 281 -19.67 -10.34 1.19
C PRO A 281 -18.92 -10.90 2.41
N GLY A 282 -19.14 -12.16 2.79
CA GLY A 282 -18.30 -12.85 3.75
C GLY A 282 -19.05 -13.85 4.61
N ALA A 283 -18.31 -14.86 5.06
CA ALA A 283 -18.72 -15.80 6.11
C ALA A 283 -17.65 -15.84 7.21
N LYS A 284 -18.08 -15.46 8.42
CA LYS A 284 -17.44 -15.67 9.74
C LYS A 284 -16.02 -15.08 9.90
N VAL A 285 -15.97 -13.87 10.47
CA VAL A 285 -14.87 -13.46 11.35
C VAL A 285 -14.56 -14.63 12.29
N GLN A 286 -13.30 -15.09 12.34
CA GLN A 286 -12.92 -16.14 13.30
C GLN A 286 -13.25 -15.61 14.70
N PRO A 287 -14.21 -16.24 15.43
CA PRO A 287 -14.62 -15.71 16.70
C PRO A 287 -13.42 -15.78 17.64
N ARG A 288 -13.14 -14.68 18.35
CA ARG A 288 -12.13 -14.67 19.40
C ARG A 288 -12.48 -15.79 20.40
N THR A 289 -11.60 -16.78 20.49
CA THR A 289 -11.78 -17.92 21.40
C THR A 289 -11.19 -17.57 22.75
N MET A 290 -11.84 -18.03 23.82
CA MET A 290 -11.21 -17.96 25.14
C MET A 290 -10.02 -18.93 25.18
N PRO A 291 -8.95 -18.59 25.92
CA PRO A 291 -7.82 -19.50 26.12
C PRO A 291 -8.26 -20.82 26.77
N LEU A 292 -9.32 -20.79 27.59
CA LEU A 292 -9.90 -21.99 28.18
C LEU A 292 -10.70 -22.79 27.13
N PRO A 293 -10.44 -24.10 27.01
CA PRO A 293 -11.23 -25.00 26.17
C PRO A 293 -12.72 -24.93 26.52
N LYS A 294 -13.58 -25.01 25.50
CA LYS A 294 -15.04 -25.05 25.67
C LYS A 294 -15.48 -26.23 26.56
N SER A 295 -14.73 -27.34 26.55
CA SER A 295 -14.95 -28.50 27.43
C SER A 295 -14.80 -28.13 28.91
N ARG A 296 -13.70 -27.46 29.28
CA ARG A 296 -13.43 -26.98 30.64
C ARG A 296 -14.50 -26.01 31.13
N LYS A 297 -14.95 -25.08 30.27
CA LYS A 297 -16.07 -24.18 30.59
C LYS A 297 -17.37 -24.96 30.90
N ARG A 298 -17.67 -25.99 30.12
CA ARG A 298 -18.86 -26.84 30.33
C ARG A 298 -18.76 -27.67 31.61
N GLU A 299 -17.58 -28.20 31.91
CA GLU A 299 -17.27 -28.91 33.15
C GLU A 299 -17.45 -28.02 34.38
N LEU A 300 -16.85 -26.82 34.37
CA LEU A 300 -16.97 -25.84 35.46
C LEU A 300 -18.43 -25.41 35.70
N LYS A 301 -19.22 -25.19 34.64
CA LYS A 301 -20.66 -24.87 34.76
C LYS A 301 -21.47 -25.99 35.43
N ARG A 302 -21.05 -27.25 35.26
CA ARG A 302 -21.70 -28.44 35.81
C ARG A 302 -21.13 -28.85 37.18
N SER A 303 -20.00 -28.28 37.60
CA SER A 303 -19.34 -28.61 38.86
C SER A 303 -20.12 -28.09 40.06
N ALA A 304 -20.69 -29.02 40.83
CA ALA A 304 -21.32 -28.72 42.13
C ALA A 304 -20.29 -28.23 43.16
N LEU A 305 -19.04 -28.69 43.05
CA LEU A 305 -17.93 -28.28 43.90
C LEU A 305 -17.60 -26.79 43.68
N LEU A 306 -17.60 -26.32 42.43
CA LEU A 306 -17.42 -24.91 42.11
C LEU A 306 -18.52 -24.04 42.74
N ARG A 307 -19.78 -24.47 42.70
CA ARG A 307 -20.89 -23.72 43.30
C ARG A 307 -20.73 -23.56 44.82
N ARG A 308 -20.29 -24.63 45.51
CA ARG A 308 -19.98 -24.57 46.94
C ARG A 308 -18.82 -23.62 47.23
N VAL A 309 -17.71 -23.74 46.49
CA VAL A 309 -16.54 -22.86 46.64
C VAL A 309 -16.88 -21.38 46.40
N LEU A 310 -17.76 -21.09 45.46
CA LEU A 310 -18.23 -19.72 45.20
C LEU A 310 -19.04 -19.17 46.38
N VAL A 311 -19.98 -19.96 46.91
CA VAL A 311 -20.81 -19.58 48.07
C VAL A 311 -19.97 -19.39 49.34
N ASP A 312 -19.05 -20.32 49.63
CA ASP A 312 -18.16 -20.24 50.80
C ASP A 312 -17.24 -19.01 50.76
N ARG A 313 -16.95 -18.48 49.57
CA ARG A 313 -16.15 -17.26 49.37
C ARG A 313 -16.98 -15.99 49.18
N GLY A 314 -18.32 -16.07 49.31
CA GLY A 314 -19.22 -14.93 49.13
C GLY A 314 -19.30 -14.41 47.68
N LEU A 315 -18.88 -15.19 46.69
CA LEU A 315 -18.93 -14.84 45.27
C LEU A 315 -20.24 -15.34 44.66
N GLN A 316 -21.04 -14.46 44.06
CA GLN A 316 -22.27 -14.86 43.39
C GLN A 316 -21.98 -15.62 42.09
N PRO A 317 -22.64 -16.77 41.84
CA PRO A 317 -22.56 -17.40 40.52
C PRO A 317 -23.29 -16.51 39.51
N ASP A 318 -22.59 -16.15 38.42
CA ASP A 318 -23.09 -15.28 37.33
C ASP A 318 -24.57 -15.58 37.01
N GLN A 319 -25.45 -14.62 37.34
CA GLN A 319 -26.78 -14.57 36.76
C GLN A 319 -26.62 -14.34 35.25
N GLN A 320 -27.34 -15.13 34.45
CA GLN A 320 -27.34 -15.06 33.00
C GLN A 320 -27.59 -13.61 32.54
N THR A 321 -26.54 -12.92 32.12
CA THR A 321 -26.69 -11.73 31.27
C THR A 321 -27.17 -12.24 29.91
N GLY A 322 -28.40 -11.88 29.57
CA GLY A 322 -29.04 -12.22 28.29
C GLY A 322 -28.14 -11.81 27.14
N ALA A 323 -27.79 -12.78 26.31
CA ALA A 323 -27.11 -12.54 25.04
C ALA A 323 -28.16 -12.09 24.01
N ASP A 324 -28.50 -10.81 24.06
CA ASP A 324 -29.08 -10.06 22.95
C ASP A 324 -28.28 -8.74 22.81
N VAL A 325 -27.11 -8.83 22.16
CA VAL A 325 -26.49 -7.74 21.39
C VAL A 325 -25.71 -8.38 20.23
#